data_AF-A0A7J7HVU9-F1
#
_entry.id   AF-A0A7J7HVU9-F1
#
_cell.length_a   1.000
_cell.length_b   1.000
_cell.length_c   1.000
_cell.angle_alpha   90.00
_cell.angle_beta   90.00
_cell.angle_gamma   90.00
#
_symmetry.space_group_name_H-M   'P 1'
#
loop_
_entity.id
_entity.type
_entity.pdbx_description
1 polymer ?
#
loop_
_entity_poly.entity_id
_entity_poly.type
_entity_poly.pdbx_seq_one_letter_code
_entity_poly.pdbx_strand_id
1 'polypeptide(L)'
;MGILSHNVSKIKTRWRNLTGFSLFFIATLGLLVLDLATSGKGGIGNYIGICIIVAAFGVADGHVQGGLVGDLSFMCPEFIQSFLAGYAASGVLASALRLISKAVFERSADGLRKGASI
;
A
#
# COMPACT_ATOMS: atom_id res chain seq x y z
N MET A 1 38.21 5.13 -3.84
CA MET A 1 37.13 4.87 -4.83
C MET A 1 35.78 4.46 -4.22
N GLY A 2 35.72 3.82 -3.04
CA GLY A 2 34.44 3.32 -2.47
C GLY A 2 33.47 4.38 -1.96
N ILE A 3 33.96 5.53 -1.48
CA ILE A 3 33.13 6.58 -0.85
C ILE A 3 32.23 7.29 -1.88
N LEU A 4 32.72 7.50 -3.10
CA LEU A 4 31.95 8.12 -4.19
C LEU A 4 30.88 7.17 -4.71
N SER A 5 31.20 5.88 -4.88
CA SER A 5 30.25 4.85 -5.32
C SER A 5 29.10 4.67 -4.32
N HIS A 6 29.41 4.68 -3.01
CA HIS A 6 28.42 4.60 -1.94
C HIS A 6 27.50 5.83 -1.88
N ASN A 7 28.03 7.03 -2.13
CA ASN A 7 27.17 8.23 -2.18
C ASN A 7 26.26 8.23 -3.42
N VAL A 8 26.76 7.77 -4.57
CA VAL A 8 25.96 7.65 -5.80
C VAL A 8 24.87 6.57 -5.66
N SER A 9 25.16 5.45 -5.01
CA SER A 9 24.15 4.41 -4.75
C SER A 9 23.06 4.90 -3.77
N LYS A 10 23.44 5.61 -2.70
CA LYS A 10 22.48 6.21 -1.76
C LYS A 10 21.56 7.25 -2.42
N ILE A 11 22.07 8.07 -3.32
CA ILE A 11 21.25 9.05 -4.07
C ILE A 11 20.22 8.35 -4.95
N LYS A 12 20.60 7.25 -5.62
CA LYS A 12 19.69 6.45 -6.44
C LYS A 12 18.62 5.72 -5.60
N THR A 13 18.97 5.18 -4.43
CA THR A 13 17.98 4.58 -3.52
C THR A 13 16.99 5.61 -3.00
N ARG A 14 17.44 6.82 -2.63
CA ARG A 14 16.55 7.89 -2.17
C ARG A 14 15.49 8.26 -3.22
N TRP A 15 15.90 8.39 -4.48
CA TRP A 15 14.97 8.63 -5.58
C TRP A 15 13.99 7.48 -5.77
N ARG A 16 14.47 6.23 -5.75
CA ARG A 16 13.62 5.04 -5.87
C ARG A 16 12.55 4.99 -4.77
N ASN A 17 12.93 5.31 -3.54
CA ASN A 17 12.03 5.34 -2.39
C ASN A 17 11.01 6.49 -2.48
N LEU A 18 11.47 7.69 -2.87
CA LEU A 18 10.60 8.86 -3.05
C LEU A 18 9.57 8.64 -4.16
N THR A 19 9.97 8.04 -5.28
CA THR A 19 9.06 7.66 -6.36
C THR A 19 8.01 6.65 -5.88
N GLY A 20 8.43 5.64 -5.11
CA GLY A 20 7.50 4.66 -4.52
C GLY A 20 6.45 5.31 -3.61
N PHE A 21 6.87 6.18 -2.68
CA PHE A 21 5.92 6.89 -1.81
C PHE A 21 5.01 7.87 -2.57
N SER A 22 5.52 8.54 -3.59
CA SER A 22 4.72 9.43 -4.45
C SER A 22 3.65 8.63 -5.22
N LEU A 23 4.01 7.45 -5.73
CA LEU A 23 3.06 6.54 -6.37
C LEU A 23 1.99 6.05 -5.39
N PHE A 24 2.35 5.71 -4.15
CA PHE A 24 1.36 5.36 -3.12
C PHE A 24 0.36 6.50 -2.86
N PHE A 25 0.84 7.74 -2.79
CA PHE A 25 -0.01 8.91 -2.58
C PHE A 25 -0.99 9.09 -3.74
N ILE A 26 -0.48 9.06 -4.98
CA ILE A 26 -1.30 9.23 -6.19
C ILE A 26 -2.30 8.07 -6.34
N ALA A 27 -1.89 6.83 -6.09
CA ALA A 27 -2.77 5.67 -6.16
C ALA A 27 -3.90 5.72 -5.12
N THR A 28 -3.59 6.17 -3.89
CA THR A 28 -4.59 6.37 -2.84
C THR A 28 -5.60 7.46 -3.20
N LEU A 29 -5.12 8.59 -3.73
CA LEU A 29 -5.98 9.65 -4.25
C LEU A 29 -6.85 9.15 -5.41
N GLY A 30 -6.28 8.37 -6.33
CA GLY A 30 -7.00 7.75 -7.44
C GLY A 30 -8.14 6.85 -6.96
N LEU A 31 -7.91 6.08 -5.89
CA LEU A 31 -8.92 5.19 -5.31
C LEU A 31 -10.07 6.00 -4.67
N LEU A 32 -9.76 7.10 -3.98
CA LEU A 32 -10.77 8.05 -3.47
C LEU A 32 -11.58 8.71 -4.59
N VAL A 33 -10.91 9.18 -5.64
CA VAL A 33 -11.57 9.80 -6.80
C VAL A 33 -12.47 8.79 -7.51
N LEU A 34 -12.02 7.55 -7.68
CA LEU A 34 -12.79 6.49 -8.30
C LEU A 34 -14.05 6.14 -7.47
N ASP A 35 -13.91 6.03 -6.15
CA ASP A 35 -15.04 5.77 -5.25
C ASP A 35 -16.08 6.89 -5.33
N LEU A 36 -15.63 8.15 -5.27
CA LEU A 36 -16.48 9.33 -5.35
C LEU A 36 -17.17 9.46 -6.72
N ALA A 37 -16.41 9.30 -7.81
CA ALA A 37 -16.93 9.41 -9.18
C ALA A 37 -17.95 8.30 -9.50
N THR A 38 -17.76 7.12 -8.92
CA THR A 38 -18.68 6.00 -9.13
C THR A 38 -19.82 5.98 -8.11
N SER A 39 -19.80 6.87 -7.11
CA SER A 39 -20.74 6.88 -5.97
C SER A 39 -20.88 5.49 -5.32
N GLY A 40 -19.79 4.73 -5.29
CA GLY A 40 -19.78 3.33 -4.83
C GLY A 40 -20.60 2.34 -5.66
N LYS A 41 -21.07 2.70 -6.86
CA LYS A 41 -21.77 1.76 -7.75
C LYS A 41 -20.81 0.73 -8.32
N GLY A 42 -21.25 -0.53 -8.29
CA GLY A 42 -20.53 -1.64 -8.92
C GLY A 42 -20.60 -1.57 -10.45
N GLY A 43 -19.63 -2.20 -11.12
CA GLY A 43 -19.60 -2.32 -12.57
C GLY A 43 -18.24 -2.82 -13.08
N ILE A 44 -18.22 -3.35 -14.30
CA ILE A 44 -16.99 -3.90 -14.92
C ILE A 44 -15.89 -2.85 -15.05
N GLY A 45 -16.25 -1.61 -15.42
CA GLY A 45 -15.30 -0.51 -15.57
C GLY A 45 -14.68 -0.08 -14.23
N ASN A 46 -15.48 -0.03 -13.16
CA ASN A 46 -14.99 0.29 -11.83
C ASN A 46 -14.04 -0.80 -11.31
N TYR A 47 -14.39 -2.08 -11.53
CA TYR A 47 -13.52 -3.21 -11.21
C TYR A 47 -12.16 -3.14 -11.93
N ILE A 48 -12.16 -2.87 -13.23
CA ILE A 48 -10.92 -2.71 -14.01
C ILE A 48 -10.09 -1.54 -13.45
N GLY A 49 -10.73 -0.41 -13.11
CA GLY A 49 -10.07 0.74 -12.49
C GLY A 49 -9.39 0.38 -11.16
N ILE A 50 -10.09 -0.34 -10.28
CA ILE A 50 -9.53 -0.83 -9.02
C ILE A 50 -8.34 -1.75 -9.29
N CYS A 51 -8.43 -2.69 -10.24
CA CYS A 51 -7.33 -3.58 -10.59
C CYS A 51 -6.07 -2.83 -11.03
N ILE A 52 -6.21 -1.79 -11.86
CA ILE A 52 -5.09 -0.95 -12.32
C ILE A 52 -4.46 -0.23 -11.13
N ILE A 53 -5.26 0.34 -10.24
CA ILE A 53 -4.78 1.04 -9.05
C ILE A 53 -4.04 0.07 -8.11
N VAL A 54 -4.58 -1.13 -7.88
CA VAL A 54 -3.93 -2.18 -7.08
C VAL A 54 -2.60 -2.62 -7.69
N ALA A 55 -2.52 -2.75 -9.02
CA ALA A 55 -1.26 -3.03 -9.70
C ALA A 55 -0.23 -1.91 -9.46
N ALA A 56 -0.66 -0.64 -9.48
CA ALA A 56 0.21 0.49 -9.16
C ALA A 56 0.69 0.47 -7.70
N PHE A 57 -0.17 0.12 -6.74
CA PHE A 57 0.23 -0.11 -5.35
C PHE A 57 1.31 -1.18 -5.22
N GLY A 58 1.19 -2.30 -5.96
CA GLY A 58 2.22 -3.35 -5.95
C GLY A 58 3.57 -2.89 -6.50
N VAL A 59 3.58 -2.11 -7.59
CA VAL A 59 4.81 -1.53 -8.16
C VAL A 59 5.45 -0.53 -7.18
N ALA A 60 4.63 0.29 -6.52
CA ALA A 60 5.07 1.23 -5.51
C ALA A 60 5.69 0.52 -4.29
N ASP A 61 5.04 -0.53 -3.79
CA ASP A 61 5.54 -1.34 -2.68
C ASP A 61 6.89 -1.98 -3.01
N GLY A 62 7.02 -2.57 -4.21
CA GLY A 62 8.30 -3.13 -4.66
C GLY A 62 9.44 -2.10 -4.73
N HIS A 63 9.14 -0.86 -5.12
CA HIS A 63 10.11 0.24 -5.13
C HIS A 63 10.55 0.65 -3.71
N VAL A 64 9.58 0.85 -2.80
CA VAL A 64 9.86 1.25 -1.41
C VAL A 64 10.57 0.13 -0.67
N GLN A 65 10.04 -1.09 -0.70
CA GLN A 65 10.59 -2.22 0.04
C GLN A 65 11.97 -2.62 -0.47
N GLY A 66 12.15 -2.70 -1.80
CA GLY A 66 13.47 -2.97 -2.40
C GLY A 66 14.47 -1.83 -2.21
N GLY A 67 13.99 -0.60 -2.02
CA GLY A 67 14.75 0.58 -1.61
C GLY A 67 15.25 0.50 -0.17
N LEU A 68 14.30 0.41 0.76
CA LEU A 68 14.55 0.45 2.20
C LEU A 68 15.29 -0.80 2.67
N VAL A 69 14.88 -2.01 2.29
CA VAL A 69 15.59 -3.24 2.70
C VAL A 69 17.03 -3.22 2.21
N GLY A 70 17.26 -2.73 0.99
CA GLY A 70 18.61 -2.54 0.44
C GLY A 70 19.46 -1.61 1.30
N ASP A 71 18.96 -0.42 1.62
CA ASP A 71 19.69 0.56 2.45
C ASP A 71 19.89 0.09 3.89
N LEU A 72 18.86 -0.54 4.50
CA LEU A 72 18.89 -1.00 5.89
C LEU A 72 19.84 -2.19 6.09
N SER A 73 20.07 -3.02 5.06
CA SER A 73 21.01 -4.16 5.14
C SER A 73 22.48 -3.76 5.33
N PHE A 74 22.84 -2.52 5.00
CA PHE A 74 24.16 -1.94 5.26
C PHE A 74 24.25 -1.23 6.62
N MET A 75 23.18 -1.26 7.42
CA MET A 75 23.09 -0.64 8.74
C MET A 75 23.03 -1.70 9.85
N CYS A 76 22.87 -1.26 11.10
CA CYS A 76 22.68 -2.15 12.23
C CYS A 76 21.41 -3.04 12.05
N PRO A 77 21.47 -4.33 12.45
CA PRO A 77 20.38 -5.29 12.24
C PRO A 77 19.04 -4.89 12.90
N GLU A 78 19.08 -4.05 13.93
CA GLU A 78 17.90 -3.52 14.61
C GLU A 78 17.01 -2.70 13.67
N PHE A 79 17.60 -2.01 12.68
CA PHE A 79 16.84 -1.17 11.75
C PHE A 79 16.01 -1.98 10.76
N ILE A 80 16.59 -3.04 10.18
CA ILE A 80 15.84 -3.94 9.29
C ILE A 80 14.76 -4.70 10.07
N GLN A 81 15.07 -5.13 11.30
CA GLN A 81 14.10 -5.78 12.16
C GLN A 81 12.94 -4.86 12.51
N SER A 82 13.20 -3.60 12.88
CA SER A 82 12.16 -2.62 13.17
C SER A 82 11.29 -2.31 11.94
N PHE A 83 11.89 -2.24 10.75
CA PHE A 83 11.15 -2.02 9.51
C PHE A 83 10.21 -3.18 9.20
N LEU A 84 10.71 -4.43 9.26
CA LEU A 84 9.90 -5.62 9.01
C LEU A 84 8.80 -5.81 10.07
N ALA A 85 9.11 -5.54 11.35
CA ALA A 85 8.12 -5.57 12.42
C ALA A 85 7.00 -4.55 12.18
N GLY A 86 7.35 -3.33 11.77
CA GLY A 86 6.38 -2.30 11.38
C GLY A 86 5.53 -2.72 10.18
N TYR A 87 6.13 -3.34 9.17
CA TYR A 87 5.42 -3.85 7.99
C TYR A 87 4.45 -5.00 8.34
N ALA A 88 4.83 -5.90 9.25
CA ALA A 88 3.92 -6.92 9.76
C ALA A 88 2.79 -6.31 10.59
N ALA A 89 3.09 -5.34 11.46
CA ALA A 89 2.10 -4.67 12.29
C ALA A 89 1.04 -3.93 11.46
N SER A 90 1.42 -3.31 10.33
CA SER A 90 0.44 -2.67 9.42
C SER A 90 -0.51 -3.69 8.79
N GLY A 91 -0.03 -4.89 8.43
CA GLY A 91 -0.87 -5.99 7.95
C GLY A 91 -1.86 -6.50 9.00
N VAL A 92 -1.42 -6.59 10.26
CA VAL A 92 -2.30 -6.92 11.40
C VAL A 92 -3.36 -5.82 11.58
N LEU A 93 -2.97 -4.55 11.55
CA LEU A 93 -3.88 -3.41 11.66
C LEU A 93 -4.93 -3.41 10.53
N ALA A 94 -4.50 -3.60 9.28
CA ALA A 94 -5.40 -3.66 8.12
C ALA A 94 -6.41 -4.82 8.25
N SER A 95 -5.96 -5.98 8.74
CA SER A 95 -6.83 -7.13 9.01
C SER A 95 -7.84 -6.84 10.13
N ALA A 96 -7.39 -6.22 11.22
CA ALA A 96 -8.26 -5.80 12.31
C ALA A 96 -9.33 -4.80 11.83
N LEU A 97 -8.94 -3.78 11.05
CA LEU A 97 -9.87 -2.83 10.44
C LEU A 97 -10.89 -3.54 9.55
N ARG A 98 -10.47 -4.52 8.75
CA ARG A 98 -11.35 -5.31 7.89
C ARG A 98 -12.39 -6.10 8.70
N LEU A 99 -11.98 -6.69 9.82
CA LEU A 99 -12.88 -7.41 10.73
C LEU A 99 -13.87 -6.46 11.43
N ILE A 100 -13.38 -5.31 11.90
CA ILE A 100 -14.23 -4.28 12.52
C ILE A 100 -15.30 -3.81 11.53
N SER A 101 -14.91 -3.47 10.28
CA SER A 101 -15.87 -3.08 9.25
C SER A 101 -16.92 -4.17 9.02
N LYS A 102 -16.52 -5.44 8.90
CA LYS A 102 -17.48 -6.54 8.80
C LYS A 102 -18.43 -6.59 9.99
N ALA A 103 -17.91 -6.55 11.22
CA ALA A 103 -18.73 -6.63 12.43
C ALA A 103 -19.72 -5.45 12.57
N VAL A 104 -19.31 -4.24 12.16
CA VAL A 104 -20.16 -3.04 12.16
C VAL A 104 -21.28 -3.16 11.13
N PHE A 105 -20.97 -3.59 9.90
CA PHE A 105 -21.98 -3.71 8.83
C PHE A 105 -22.89 -4.93 8.99
N GLU A 106 -22.41 -6.02 9.60
CA GLU A 106 -23.21 -7.21 9.92
C GLU A 106 -24.24 -6.94 11.04
N ARG A 107 -23.99 -5.98 11.94
CA ARG A 107 -24.94 -5.55 12.97
C ARG A 107 -26.10 -4.68 12.46
N SER A 108 -26.09 -4.26 11.19
CA SER A 108 -27.22 -3.57 10.58
C SER A 108 -28.23 -4.60 10.07
N ALA A 109 -29.49 -4.56 10.55
CA ALA A 109 -30.51 -5.61 10.46
C ALA A 109 -30.90 -6.11 9.04
N ASP A 110 -30.29 -5.58 7.97
CA ASP A 110 -30.54 -5.94 6.57
C ASP A 110 -29.23 -6.19 5.76
N GLY A 111 -28.07 -6.25 6.45
CA GLY A 111 -26.73 -6.16 5.84
C GLY A 111 -26.23 -7.41 5.12
N LEU A 112 -26.59 -8.62 5.59
CA LEU A 112 -26.10 -9.86 4.99
C LEU A 112 -26.69 -10.13 3.59
N ARG A 113 -27.85 -9.55 3.27
CA ARG A 113 -28.53 -9.73 1.98
C ARG A 113 -28.13 -8.70 0.92
N LYS A 114 -27.73 -7.49 1.31
CA LYS A 114 -27.15 -6.50 0.38
C LYS A 114 -25.66 -6.71 0.10
N GLY A 115 -24.92 -7.34 1.02
CA GLY A 115 -23.51 -7.70 0.79
C GLY A 115 -23.30 -8.84 -0.21
N ALA A 116 -24.34 -9.62 -0.51
CA ALA A 116 -24.32 -10.75 -1.46
C ALA A 116 -24.99 -10.43 -2.81
N SER A 117 -25.65 -9.27 -2.95
CA SER A 117 -26.13 -8.77 -4.24
C SER A 117 -25.17 -7.71 -4.76
N ILE A 118 -24.11 -8.19 -5.43
CA ILE A 118 -23.45 -7.47 -6.52
C ILE A 118 -24.32 -7.66 -7.77
#